data_AF-A0A414SKH9-F1
#
_entry.id   AF-A0A414SKH9-F1
#
_cell.length_a   1.000
_cell.length_b   1.000
_cell.length_c   1.000
_cell.angle_alpha   90.00
_cell.angle_beta   90.00
_cell.angle_gamma   90.00
#
_symmetry.space_group_name_H-M   'P 1'
#
loop_
_entity.id
_entity.type
_entity.pdbx_description
1 polymer ?
#
loop_
_entity_poly.entity_id
_entity_poly.type
_entity_poly.pdbx_seq_one_letter_code
_entity_poly.pdbx_strand_id
1 'polypeptide(L)'
;MSTGFNWFKSYKITIHRATKMWDWDEHKIEYIGGGSTSHSGHNISVVQDLIEKYSGKRIPTIEEDFISSEDENLHLINPKEMSEICERILSGNEVNETDLRSRIQWFKTLSDEGYYLSYDYM
;
A
#
# COMPACT_ATOMS: atom_id res chain seq x y z
N MET A 1 11.69 -13.52 -4.41
CA MET A 1 11.85 -12.08 -4.18
C MET A 1 10.77 -11.62 -3.22
N SER A 2 11.12 -10.73 -2.30
CA SER A 2 10.19 -10.15 -1.32
C SER A 2 10.11 -8.65 -1.56
N THR A 3 8.90 -8.11 -1.53
CA THR A 3 8.63 -6.68 -1.69
C THR A 3 8.31 -6.08 -0.32
N GLY A 4 8.82 -4.89 -0.04
CA GLY A 4 8.48 -4.20 1.20
C GLY A 4 7.01 -3.81 1.23
N PHE A 5 6.42 -3.93 2.41
CA PHE A 5 5.05 -3.58 2.72
C PHE A 5 5.07 -2.60 3.89
N ASN A 6 4.40 -1.46 3.72
CA ASN A 6 4.37 -0.40 4.70
C ASN A 6 2.95 -0.16 5.19
N TRP A 7 2.83 0.18 6.48
CA TRP A 7 1.60 0.71 7.06
C TRP A 7 1.91 1.99 7.83
N PHE A 8 1.10 3.03 7.70
CA PHE A 8 1.38 4.35 8.28
C PHE A 8 0.11 5.17 8.51
N LYS A 9 0.14 6.11 9.46
CA LYS A 9 -1.02 6.99 9.75
C LYS A 9 -1.06 8.20 8.84
N SER A 10 0.11 8.72 8.52
CA SER A 10 0.30 9.87 7.65
C SER A 10 1.64 9.73 6.95
N TYR A 11 1.82 10.51 5.91
CA TYR A 11 3.07 10.57 5.15
C TYR A 11 3.42 12.02 4.87
N LYS A 12 4.69 12.28 4.64
CA LYS A 12 5.19 13.56 4.18
C LYS A 12 6.03 13.35 2.93
N ILE A 13 5.74 14.10 1.89
CA ILE A 13 6.56 14.12 0.67
C ILE A 13 7.45 15.37 0.75
N THR A 14 8.75 15.18 0.53
CA THR A 14 9.71 16.28 0.41
C THR A 14 10.29 16.23 -0.99
N ILE A 15 10.16 17.33 -1.72
CA ILE A 15 10.67 17.46 -3.09
C ILE A 15 11.86 18.41 -3.07
N HIS A 16 13.04 17.89 -3.34
CA HIS A 16 14.26 18.65 -3.54
C HIS A 16 14.42 18.94 -5.03
N ARG A 17 13.94 20.12 -5.45
CA ARG A 17 13.99 20.52 -6.85
C ARG A 17 15.42 20.71 -7.35
N ALA A 18 15.72 20.09 -8.48
CA ALA A 18 16.97 20.26 -9.20
C ALA A 18 17.19 21.73 -9.54
N THR A 19 18.42 22.20 -9.35
CA THR A 19 18.82 23.58 -9.68
C THR A 19 19.67 23.66 -10.95
N LYS A 20 20.08 22.51 -11.49
CA LYS A 20 20.93 22.41 -12.69
C LYS A 20 20.24 21.59 -13.77
N MET A 21 20.63 21.85 -15.02
CA MET A 21 20.03 21.23 -16.23
C MET A 21 20.18 19.69 -16.30
N TRP A 22 21.09 19.10 -15.52
CA TRP A 22 21.39 17.67 -15.49
C TRP A 22 21.09 17.01 -14.14
N ASP A 23 20.46 17.74 -13.22
CA ASP A 23 20.00 17.20 -11.94
C ASP A 23 18.52 16.79 -12.08
N TRP A 24 18.11 15.80 -11.29
CA TRP A 24 16.72 15.34 -11.18
C TRP A 24 16.14 15.79 -9.84
N ASP A 25 14.83 16.05 -9.81
CA ASP A 25 14.14 16.33 -8.56
C ASP A 25 14.21 15.08 -7.66
N GLU A 26 14.80 15.23 -6.48
CA GLU A 26 14.85 14.15 -5.50
C GLU A 26 13.54 14.18 -4.69
N HIS A 27 12.80 13.10 -4.78
CA HIS A 27 11.55 12.90 -4.05
C HIS A 27 11.83 11.98 -2.87
N LYS A 28 11.47 12.43 -1.67
CA LYS A 28 11.62 11.64 -0.45
C LYS A 28 10.28 11.50 0.25
N ILE A 29 9.90 10.26 0.54
CA ILE A 29 8.72 9.95 1.33
C ILE A 29 9.14 9.62 2.76
N GLU A 30 8.44 10.21 3.72
CA GLU A 30 8.55 9.86 5.13
C GLU A 30 7.22 9.29 5.62
N TYR A 31 7.20 8.00 5.95
CA TYR A 31 6.05 7.34 6.57
C TYR A 31 6.05 7.58 8.08
N ILE A 32 4.94 8.10 8.60
CA ILE A 32 4.84 8.55 10.00
C ILE A 32 3.88 7.65 10.78
N GLY A 33 4.37 7.25 11.96
CA GLY A 33 3.57 6.57 12.98
C GLY A 33 3.13 5.18 12.56
N GLY A 34 4.01 4.39 11.93
CA GLY A 34 3.71 3.07 11.39
C GLY A 34 4.91 2.14 11.35
N GLY A 35 4.93 1.18 10.43
CA GLY A 35 6.01 0.22 10.31
C GLY A 35 6.08 -0.44 8.94
N SER A 36 7.07 -1.31 8.76
CA SER A 36 7.27 -2.06 7.53
C SER A 36 7.65 -3.52 7.78
N THR A 37 7.37 -4.35 6.79
CA THR A 37 7.79 -5.76 6.70
C THR A 37 8.01 -6.08 5.22
N SER A 38 8.24 -7.35 4.88
CA SER A 38 8.25 -7.80 3.49
C SER A 38 7.29 -8.96 3.26
N HIS A 39 6.72 -9.03 2.05
CA HIS A 39 5.87 -10.13 1.59
C HIS A 39 6.46 -10.76 0.33
N SER A 40 6.22 -12.05 0.12
CA SER A 40 6.62 -12.72 -1.12
C SER A 40 5.75 -12.25 -2.30
N GLY A 41 6.33 -12.17 -3.50
CA GLY A 41 5.59 -11.74 -4.70
C GLY A 41 4.34 -12.58 -4.98
N HIS A 42 4.39 -13.90 -4.73
CA HIS A 42 3.22 -14.77 -4.85
C HIS A 42 2.09 -14.37 -3.89
N ASN A 43 2.41 -14.14 -2.62
CA ASN A 43 1.40 -13.74 -1.62
C ASN A 43 0.83 -12.35 -1.94
N ILE A 44 1.65 -11.45 -2.46
CA ILE A 44 1.21 -10.13 -2.92
C ILE A 44 0.21 -10.28 -4.06
N SER A 45 0.52 -11.09 -5.08
CA SER A 45 -0.39 -11.32 -6.21
C SER A 45 -1.76 -11.81 -5.74
N VAL A 46 -1.78 -12.88 -4.93
CA VAL A 46 -3.04 -13.47 -4.45
C VAL A 46 -3.87 -12.46 -3.64
N VAL A 47 -3.23 -11.68 -2.77
CA VAL A 47 -3.94 -10.67 -1.97
C VAL A 47 -4.41 -9.50 -2.84
N GLN A 48 -3.60 -9.03 -3.77
CA GLN A 48 -3.99 -7.96 -4.69
C GLN A 48 -5.16 -8.38 -5.58
N ASP A 49 -5.17 -9.63 -6.06
CA ASP A 49 -6.27 -10.16 -6.88
C ASP A 49 -7.58 -10.26 -6.07
N LEU A 50 -7.52 -10.62 -4.79
CA LEU A 50 -8.66 -10.59 -3.89
C LEU A 50 -9.16 -9.14 -3.66
N ILE A 51 -8.26 -8.20 -3.37
CA ILE A 51 -8.64 -6.80 -3.13
C ILE A 51 -9.27 -6.21 -4.40
N GLU A 52 -8.67 -6.44 -5.56
CA GLU A 52 -9.17 -5.96 -6.85
C GLU A 52 -10.53 -6.56 -7.18
N LYS A 53 -10.72 -7.87 -6.97
CA LYS A 53 -12.02 -8.52 -7.22
C LYS A 53 -13.16 -7.91 -6.39
N TYR A 54 -12.89 -7.52 -5.14
CA TYR A 54 -13.93 -7.01 -4.22
C TYR A 54 -14.09 -5.49 -4.23
N SER A 55 -13.20 -4.75 -4.91
CA SER A 55 -13.18 -3.28 -4.87
C SER A 55 -12.89 -2.57 -6.19
N GLY A 56 -12.32 -3.27 -7.17
CA GLY A 56 -11.73 -2.68 -8.39
C GLY A 56 -10.44 -1.89 -8.13
N LYS A 57 -9.86 -1.99 -6.93
CA LYS A 57 -8.64 -1.27 -6.51
C LYS A 57 -7.53 -2.22 -6.11
N ARG A 58 -6.30 -1.71 -6.05
CA ARG A 58 -5.12 -2.41 -5.55
C ARG A 58 -4.45 -1.59 -4.46
N ILE A 59 -3.77 -2.25 -3.52
CA ILE A 59 -2.86 -1.56 -2.60
C ILE A 59 -1.78 -0.90 -3.48
N PRO A 60 -1.59 0.42 -3.38
CA PRO A 60 -0.68 1.12 -4.27
C PRO A 60 0.75 0.66 -4.05
N THR A 61 1.47 0.52 -5.16
CA THR A 61 2.91 0.35 -5.19
C THR A 61 3.52 1.72 -5.35
N ILE A 62 4.36 2.12 -4.39
CA ILE A 62 4.93 3.45 -4.34
C ILE A 62 6.37 3.37 -4.79
N GLU A 63 6.67 4.13 -5.83
CA GLU A 63 8.01 4.33 -6.35
C GLU A 63 8.38 5.78 -6.07
N GLU A 64 9.32 5.98 -5.14
CA GLU A 64 9.67 7.31 -4.64
C GLU A 64 10.11 8.24 -5.79
N ASP A 65 10.89 7.71 -6.73
CA ASP A 65 11.40 8.43 -7.90
C ASP A 65 10.31 8.82 -8.93
N PHE A 66 9.16 8.14 -8.92
CA PHE A 66 8.06 8.36 -9.86
C PHE A 66 6.84 9.02 -9.23
N ILE A 67 6.98 9.62 -8.04
CA ILE A 67 5.98 10.57 -7.57
C ILE A 67 5.94 11.71 -8.59
N SER A 68 5.02 11.62 -9.55
CA SER A 68 4.90 12.60 -10.60
C SER A 68 4.41 13.89 -9.97
N SER A 69 5.32 14.85 -9.90
CA SER A 69 5.11 16.24 -9.52
C SER A 69 3.85 16.81 -10.18
N GLU A 70 2.81 17.05 -9.39
CA GLU A 70 1.91 18.22 -9.42
C GLU A 70 0.81 18.09 -8.33
N ASP A 71 0.35 16.86 -8.05
CA ASP A 71 -0.77 16.60 -7.12
C ASP A 71 -0.40 15.82 -5.82
N GLU A 72 0.85 15.36 -5.67
CA GLU A 72 1.36 14.67 -4.46
C GLU A 72 0.50 13.49 -3.97
N ASN A 73 -0.29 12.87 -4.86
CA ASN A 73 -1.28 11.88 -4.48
C ASN A 73 -0.77 10.45 -4.67
N LEU A 74 -0.54 9.74 -3.57
CA LEU A 74 -0.11 8.34 -3.56
C LEU A 74 -1.24 7.34 -3.90
N HIS A 75 -2.43 7.83 -4.28
CA HIS A 75 -3.61 7.02 -4.61
C HIS A 75 -3.96 5.98 -3.55
N LEU A 76 -3.73 6.32 -2.27
CA LEU A 76 -3.97 5.42 -1.15
C LEU A 76 -5.46 5.12 -1.00
N ILE A 77 -5.76 3.87 -0.66
CA ILE A 77 -7.11 3.49 -0.23
C ILE A 77 -7.31 4.01 1.18
N ASN A 78 -8.42 4.72 1.42
CA ASN A 78 -8.74 5.22 2.75
C ASN A 78 -8.80 4.04 3.76
N PRO A 79 -8.30 4.16 5.00
CA PRO A 79 -8.30 3.04 5.94
C PRO A 79 -9.70 2.49 6.20
N LYS A 80 -10.72 3.35 6.28
CA LYS A 80 -12.10 2.89 6.44
C LYS A 80 -12.56 2.06 5.24
N GLU A 81 -12.25 2.51 4.02
CA GLU A 81 -12.57 1.77 2.80
C GLU A 81 -11.82 0.44 2.74
N MET A 82 -10.52 0.41 3.07
CA MET A 82 -9.74 -0.83 3.10
C MET A 82 -10.27 -1.82 4.13
N SER A 83 -10.70 -1.34 5.31
CA SER A 83 -11.35 -2.18 6.32
C SER A 83 -12.64 -2.82 5.77
N GLU A 84 -13.50 -2.03 5.11
CA GLU A 84 -14.73 -2.52 4.47
C GLU A 84 -14.43 -3.56 3.37
N ILE A 85 -13.37 -3.35 2.57
CA ILE A 85 -12.92 -4.32 1.56
C ILE A 85 -12.48 -5.62 2.23
N CYS A 86 -11.65 -5.54 3.27
CA CYS A 86 -11.17 -6.71 3.99
C CYS A 86 -12.32 -7.47 4.66
N GLU A 87 -13.28 -6.77 5.25
CA GLU A 87 -14.49 -7.38 5.83
C GLU A 87 -15.27 -8.18 4.79
N ARG A 88 -15.48 -7.62 3.59
CA ARG A 88 -16.15 -8.32 2.49
C ARG A 88 -15.39 -9.58 2.07
N ILE A 89 -14.07 -9.50 1.92
CA ILE A 89 -13.22 -10.65 1.59
C ILE A 89 -13.33 -11.72 2.69
N LEU A 90 -13.28 -11.33 3.96
CA LEU A 90 -13.32 -12.24 5.11
C LEU A 90 -14.68 -12.91 5.32
N SER A 91 -15.76 -12.27 4.87
CA SER A 91 -17.11 -12.83 4.83
C SER A 91 -17.31 -13.85 3.70
N GLY A 92 -16.47 -13.80 2.66
CA GLY A 92 -16.47 -14.75 1.55
C GLY A 92 -15.72 -16.04 1.86
N ASN A 93 -15.99 -17.09 1.07
CA ASN A 93 -15.30 -18.38 1.19
C ASN A 93 -13.98 -18.45 0.41
N GLU A 94 -13.80 -17.61 -0.61
CA GLU A 94 -12.63 -17.64 -1.50
C GLU A 94 -11.32 -17.42 -0.76
N VAL A 95 -11.32 -16.57 0.27
CA VAL A 95 -10.14 -16.35 1.10
C VAL A 95 -9.71 -17.61 1.85
N ASN A 96 -10.64 -18.55 2.10
CA ASN A 96 -10.33 -19.82 2.77
C ASN A 96 -9.68 -20.83 1.82
N GLU A 97 -9.80 -20.62 0.51
CA GLU A 97 -9.06 -21.37 -0.51
C GLU A 97 -7.63 -20.85 -0.65
N THR A 98 -7.31 -19.74 0.04
CA THR A 98 -5.96 -19.17 0.13
C THR A 98 -5.37 -19.40 1.52
N ASP A 99 -4.06 -19.61 1.61
CA ASP A 99 -3.34 -19.62 2.89
C ASP A 99 -3.12 -18.20 3.46
N LEU A 100 -3.92 -17.21 3.03
CA LEU A 100 -3.70 -15.78 3.28
C LEU A 100 -4.84 -15.10 4.06
N ARG A 101 -5.79 -15.86 4.63
CA ARG A 101 -6.84 -15.31 5.49
C ARG A 101 -6.29 -14.46 6.64
N SER A 102 -5.25 -14.95 7.31
CA SER A 102 -4.58 -14.22 8.40
C SER A 102 -3.98 -12.88 7.92
N ARG A 103 -3.52 -12.82 6.67
CA ARG A 103 -3.01 -11.58 6.06
C ARG A 103 -4.12 -10.55 5.87
N ILE A 104 -5.28 -10.98 5.35
CA ILE A 104 -6.44 -10.09 5.19
C ILE A 104 -6.96 -9.61 6.55
N GLN A 105 -6.99 -10.47 7.57
CA GLN A 105 -7.32 -10.07 8.94
C GLN A 105 -6.35 -9.02 9.48
N TRP A 106 -5.06 -9.19 9.21
CA TRP A 106 -4.05 -8.21 9.62
C TRP A 106 -4.24 -6.87 8.90
N PHE A 107 -4.50 -6.88 7.59
CA PHE A 107 -4.79 -5.66 6.83
C PHE A 107 -6.03 -4.95 7.36
N LYS A 108 -7.11 -5.70 7.63
CA LYS A 108 -8.30 -5.16 8.29
C LYS A 108 -7.96 -4.49 9.62
N THR A 109 -7.19 -5.16 10.48
CA THR A 109 -6.80 -4.64 11.80
C THR A 109 -6.04 -3.32 11.66
N LEU A 110 -5.05 -3.28 10.77
CA LEU A 110 -4.31 -2.05 10.47
C LEU A 110 -5.25 -0.94 10.00
N SER A 111 -6.16 -1.25 9.08
CA SER A 111 -7.10 -0.30 8.53
C SER A 111 -8.16 0.18 9.54
N ASP A 112 -8.63 -0.69 10.43
CA ASP A 112 -9.52 -0.35 11.56
C ASP A 112 -8.85 0.62 12.52
N GLU A 113 -7.55 0.44 12.76
CA GLU A 113 -6.77 1.36 13.58
C GLU A 113 -6.51 2.69 12.85
N GLY A 114 -6.76 2.78 11.55
CA GLY A 114 -6.59 3.98 10.73
C GLY A 114 -5.25 4.05 9.98
N TYR A 115 -4.60 2.90 9.73
CA TYR A 115 -3.40 2.85 8.89
C TYR A 115 -3.73 2.76 7.40
N TYR A 116 -3.02 3.54 6.60
CA TYR A 116 -2.86 3.34 5.17
C TYR A 116 -1.87 2.22 4.90
N LEU A 117 -1.99 1.58 3.73
CA LEU A 117 -1.13 0.46 3.32
C LEU A 117 -0.48 0.79 1.96
N SER A 118 0.78 0.41 1.78
CA SER A 118 1.48 0.48 0.50
C SER A 118 2.47 -0.67 0.32
N TYR A 119 2.86 -0.92 -0.92
CA TYR A 119 4.02 -1.74 -1.27
C TYR A 119 5.14 -0.87 -1.83
N ASP A 120 6.39 -1.29 -1.63
CA ASP A 120 7.54 -0.71 -2.30
C ASP A 120 7.56 -1.15 -3.77
N TYR A 121 8.10 -0.30 -4.66
CA TYR A 121 8.39 -0.70 -6.02
C TYR A 121 9.46 -1.80 -6.07
N MET A 122 9.30 -2.75 -6.99
CA MET A 122 10.16 -3.94 -7.14
C MET A 122 11.33 -3.73 -8.08
#